data_AF-A0A963IA34-F1
#
_entry.id   AF-A0A963IA34-F1
#
_cell.length_a   1.000
_cell.length_b   1.000
_cell.length_c   1.000
_cell.angle_alpha   90.00
_cell.angle_beta   90.00
_cell.angle_gamma   90.00
#
_symmetry.space_group_name_H-M   'P 1'
#
loop_
_entity.id
_entity.type
_entity.pdbx_description
1 polymer ?
#
loop_
_entity_poly.entity_id
_entity_poly.type
_entity_poly.pdbx_seq_one_letter_code
_entity_poly.pdbx_strand_id
1 'polypeptide(L)'
;MTTLHRVADPLDTAEPVAVARPEGDRSIGALLIDAGKLKAEDAERVLRLQREQGLRFGDAAKSLGLITDADIEQALLRQFDYPYLTTGQSAVHASVVAAYQPFSPQVEALRALRSQLMLRWFDSSAEQKTLAVVSPGRNEGRSWVVANLGVVFSQLGERTLIIDADLRQPRQHQLFGVDNKAGLSAFLSGRGSPDIVQRVPALQDLSVLPAGTVPPNPQELLARPAFAQLLAQLASEFDVILLDTPAGSLFADGQTIAVRASGALMVARLHMARLNLVRSYADMLRQAGATMVGSVLNEKP
;
A
#
# COMPACT_ATOMS: atom_id res chain seq x y z
N MET A 1 -14.53 70.97 -37.75
CA MET A 1 -15.69 70.24 -38.30
C MET A 1 -15.57 68.80 -37.81
N THR A 2 -16.31 68.42 -36.75
CA THR A 2 -17.51 67.52 -36.79
C THR A 2 -17.04 66.05 -36.93
N THR A 3 -17.36 65.03 -36.11
CA THR A 3 -18.35 64.77 -35.04
C THR A 3 -17.97 63.49 -34.28
N LEU A 4 -18.58 63.30 -33.11
CA LEU A 4 -18.58 62.16 -32.18
C LEU A 4 -18.85 60.76 -32.77
N HIS A 5 -18.21 59.73 -32.21
CA HIS A 5 -18.93 58.53 -31.76
C HIS A 5 -18.32 57.94 -30.48
N ARG A 6 -19.17 57.85 -29.46
CA ARG A 6 -18.96 57.19 -28.16
C ARG A 6 -19.43 55.75 -28.35
N VAL A 7 -18.60 54.76 -28.03
CA VAL A 7 -19.08 53.39 -27.83
C VAL A 7 -18.56 52.93 -26.47
N ALA A 8 -19.51 52.48 -25.66
CA ALA A 8 -19.38 52.13 -24.26
C ALA A 8 -18.63 50.81 -24.06
N ASP A 9 -17.86 50.76 -22.96
CA ASP A 9 -17.41 49.51 -22.33
C ASP A 9 -18.63 48.69 -21.85
N PRO A 10 -18.69 47.39 -22.15
CA PRO A 10 -19.53 46.48 -21.40
C PRO A 10 -18.74 45.90 -20.22
N LEU A 11 -18.95 46.49 -19.04
CA LEU A 11 -18.99 45.71 -17.79
C LEU A 11 -20.31 44.94 -17.80
N ASP A 12 -20.26 43.60 -17.75
CA ASP A 12 -20.89 42.77 -16.72
C ASP A 12 -20.94 41.28 -17.13
N THR A 13 -20.96 40.43 -16.11
CA THR A 13 -21.34 39.02 -16.05
C THR A 13 -20.29 37.96 -16.33
N ALA A 14 -19.30 37.87 -15.45
CA ALA A 14 -18.81 36.56 -15.01
C ALA A 14 -18.96 36.51 -13.49
N GLU A 15 -20.02 35.83 -13.04
CA GLU A 15 -20.16 35.44 -11.63
C GLU A 15 -18.86 34.76 -11.20
N PRO A 16 -18.33 35.05 -10.00
CA PRO A 16 -17.20 34.30 -9.49
C PRO A 16 -17.65 32.85 -9.36
N VAL A 17 -17.15 31.99 -10.25
CA VAL A 17 -17.23 30.54 -10.10
C VAL A 17 -16.69 30.24 -8.71
N ALA A 18 -17.59 29.83 -7.81
CA ALA A 18 -17.23 29.46 -6.46
C ALA A 18 -16.30 28.25 -6.54
N VAL A 19 -15.00 28.51 -6.54
CA VAL A 19 -13.97 27.50 -6.33
C VAL A 19 -14.24 26.96 -4.93
N ALA A 20 -14.73 25.72 -4.86
CA ALA A 20 -14.95 25.02 -3.61
C ALA A 20 -13.65 25.10 -2.80
N ARG A 21 -13.73 25.72 -1.62
CA ARG A 21 -12.60 25.80 -0.69
C ARG A 21 -12.21 24.37 -0.30
N PRO A 22 -10.91 24.06 -0.13
CA PRO A 22 -10.48 22.76 0.34
C PRO A 22 -11.18 22.43 1.66
N GLU A 23 -11.67 21.18 1.82
CA GLU A 23 -12.43 20.72 3.00
C GLU A 23 -11.61 20.65 4.31
N GLY A 24 -10.35 21.13 4.30
CA GLY A 24 -9.38 20.98 5.38
C GLY A 24 -9.59 21.84 6.64
N ASP A 25 -10.65 22.65 6.72
CA ASP A 25 -10.87 23.59 7.85
C ASP A 25 -12.13 23.27 8.68
N ARG A 26 -12.78 22.13 8.45
CA ARG A 26 -13.94 21.71 9.27
C ARG A 26 -13.45 21.21 10.63
N SER A 27 -14.06 21.72 11.70
CA SER A 27 -13.74 21.28 13.05
C SER A 27 -14.10 19.80 13.24
N ILE A 28 -13.30 19.08 14.03
CA ILE A 28 -13.55 17.65 14.31
C ILE A 28 -14.95 17.39 14.88
N GLY A 29 -15.52 18.35 15.61
CA GLY A 29 -16.89 18.28 16.11
C GLY A 29 -17.93 18.28 14.99
N ALA A 30 -17.76 19.12 13.97
CA ALA A 30 -18.64 19.13 12.80
C ALA A 30 -18.54 17.81 12.02
N LEU A 31 -17.32 17.28 11.85
CA LEU A 31 -17.10 16.00 11.16
C LEU A 31 -17.74 14.81 11.89
N LEU A 32 -17.69 14.80 13.23
CA LEU A 32 -18.34 13.79 14.05
C LEU A 32 -19.88 13.86 13.96
N ILE A 33 -20.44 15.07 13.84
CA ILE A 33 -21.88 15.28 13.67
C ILE A 33 -22.32 14.84 12.26
N ASP A 34 -21.61 15.26 11.22
CA ASP A 34 -21.90 14.88 9.82
C ASP A 34 -21.79 13.36 9.62
N ALA A 35 -20.89 12.70 10.34
CA ALA A 35 -20.75 11.24 10.33
C ALA A 35 -21.82 10.51 11.16
N GLY A 36 -22.72 11.24 11.83
CA GLY A 36 -23.75 10.67 12.71
C GLY A 36 -23.19 10.02 13.97
N LYS A 37 -21.92 10.31 14.32
CA LYS A 37 -21.23 9.74 15.48
C LYS A 37 -21.46 10.54 16.76
N LEU A 38 -21.72 11.83 16.62
CA LEU A 38 -22.07 12.73 17.71
C LEU A 38 -23.38 13.43 17.38
N LYS A 39 -24.32 13.50 18.32
CA LYS A 39 -25.53 14.30 18.13
C LYS A 39 -25.23 15.79 18.32
N ALA A 40 -25.90 16.64 17.55
CA ALA A 40 -25.73 18.09 17.66
C ALA A 40 -26.06 18.63 19.07
N GLU A 41 -27.05 18.04 19.75
CA GLU A 41 -27.45 18.37 21.13
C GLU A 41 -26.34 18.11 22.16
N ASP A 42 -25.49 17.11 21.92
CA ASP A 42 -24.42 16.73 22.84
C ASP A 42 -23.15 17.59 22.65
N ALA A 43 -23.01 18.28 21.51
CA ALA A 43 -21.82 19.07 21.19
C ALA A 43 -21.57 20.23 22.17
N GLU A 44 -22.62 20.88 22.66
CA GLU A 44 -22.48 21.93 23.68
C GLU A 44 -21.91 21.42 25.00
N ARG A 45 -22.28 20.19 25.38
CA ARG A 45 -21.78 19.52 26.58
C ARG A 45 -20.30 19.18 26.45
N VAL A 46 -19.88 18.74 25.26
CA VAL A 46 -18.46 18.54 24.92
C VAL A 46 -17.67 19.85 25.01
N LEU A 47 -18.15 20.93 24.38
CA LEU A 47 -17.47 22.25 24.37
C LEU A 47 -17.33 22.86 25.77
N ARG A 48 -18.27 22.56 26.66
CA ARG A 48 -18.23 22.99 28.06
C ARG A 48 -17.10 22.26 28.81
N LEU A 49 -17.08 20.93 28.75
CA LEU A 49 -16.05 20.12 29.37
C LEU A 49 -14.66 20.43 28.80
N GLN A 50 -14.57 20.67 27.50
CA GLN A 50 -13.36 21.09 26.81
C GLN A 50 -12.76 22.35 27.43
N ARG A 51 -13.59 23.37 27.69
CA ARG A 51 -13.17 24.64 28.30
C ARG A 51 -12.84 24.50 29.78
N GLU A 52 -13.61 23.70 30.52
CA GLU A 52 -13.42 23.48 31.95
C GLU A 52 -12.14 22.70 32.27
N GLN A 53 -11.81 21.70 31.45
CA GLN A 53 -10.69 20.79 31.70
C GLN A 53 -9.48 21.01 30.78
N GLY A 54 -9.56 21.96 29.84
CA GLY A 54 -8.49 22.23 28.88
C GLY A 54 -8.19 21.06 27.93
N LEU A 55 -9.18 20.20 27.67
CA LEU A 55 -9.05 19.03 26.81
C LEU A 55 -9.15 19.39 25.32
N ARG A 56 -8.74 18.48 24.43
CA ARG A 56 -9.13 18.54 23.01
C ARG A 56 -10.58 18.07 22.88
N PHE A 57 -11.30 18.54 21.85
CA PHE A 57 -12.72 18.22 21.66
C PHE A 57 -13.00 16.70 21.65
N GLY A 58 -12.20 15.92 20.92
CA GLY A 58 -12.34 14.46 20.88
C GLY A 58 -12.13 13.79 22.26
N ASP A 59 -11.12 14.24 23.02
CA ASP A 59 -10.83 13.73 24.36
C ASP A 59 -11.99 14.05 25.34
N ALA A 60 -12.56 15.25 25.25
CA ALA A 60 -13.73 15.64 26.04
C ALA A 60 -14.98 14.82 25.67
N ALA A 61 -15.25 14.60 24.38
CA ALA A 61 -16.38 13.79 23.92
C ALA A 61 -16.23 12.32 24.33
N LYS A 62 -15.01 11.78 24.32
CA LYS A 62 -14.70 10.44 24.82
C LYS A 62 -14.90 10.33 26.33
N SER A 63 -14.43 11.32 27.10
CA SER A 63 -14.61 11.35 28.56
C SER A 63 -16.09 11.35 28.95
N LEU A 64 -16.96 11.92 28.12
CA LEU A 64 -18.41 11.90 28.28
C LEU A 64 -19.08 10.59 27.81
N GLY A 65 -18.33 9.66 27.23
CA GLY A 65 -18.85 8.38 26.70
C GLY A 65 -19.69 8.53 25.44
N LEU A 66 -19.60 9.66 24.74
CA LEU A 66 -20.44 9.98 23.58
C LEU A 66 -19.89 9.40 22.28
N ILE A 67 -18.57 9.22 22.20
CA ILE A 67 -17.86 8.69 21.03
C ILE A 67 -16.75 7.75 21.47
N THR A 68 -16.28 6.91 20.55
CA THR A 68 -15.13 6.03 20.74
C THR A 68 -13.86 6.59 20.10
N ASP A 69 -12.69 6.03 20.42
CA ASP A 69 -11.43 6.36 19.74
C ASP A 69 -11.52 6.10 18.22
N ALA A 70 -12.26 5.07 17.79
CA ALA A 70 -12.49 4.78 16.38
C ALA A 70 -13.32 5.86 15.66
N ASP A 71 -14.25 6.52 16.37
CA ASP A 71 -15.05 7.61 15.79
C ASP A 71 -14.22 8.89 15.61
N ILE A 72 -13.35 9.19 16.60
CA ILE A 72 -12.38 10.30 16.51
C ILE A 72 -11.44 10.07 15.33
N GLU A 73 -10.91 8.87 15.20
CA GLU A 73 -10.06 8.47 14.07
C GLU A 73 -10.78 8.65 12.73
N GLN A 74 -12.02 8.16 12.58
CA GLN A 74 -12.80 8.35 11.35
C GLN A 74 -13.01 9.82 10.99
N ALA A 75 -13.27 10.67 11.98
CA ALA A 75 -13.40 12.11 11.76
C ALA A 75 -12.07 12.75 11.32
N LEU A 76 -10.95 12.35 11.94
CA LEU A 76 -9.62 12.83 11.55
C LEU A 76 -9.25 12.40 10.12
N LEU A 77 -9.62 11.19 9.68
CA LEU A 77 -9.32 10.75 8.31
C LEU A 77 -9.99 11.62 7.25
N ARG A 78 -11.25 12.00 7.49
CA ARG A 78 -11.96 12.93 6.62
C ARG A 78 -11.34 14.32 6.66
N GLN A 79 -10.85 14.75 7.82
CA GLN A 79 -10.19 16.04 7.96
C GLN A 79 -8.89 16.15 7.15
N PHE A 80 -8.16 15.03 7.03
CA PHE A 80 -6.84 14.99 6.38
C PHE A 80 -6.84 14.33 4.99
N ASP A 81 -8.02 14.09 4.38
CA ASP A 81 -8.18 13.42 3.08
C ASP A 81 -7.34 12.14 2.94
N TYR A 82 -7.22 11.37 4.02
CA TYR A 82 -6.38 10.19 4.00
C TYR A 82 -7.07 9.07 3.19
N PRO A 83 -6.40 8.42 2.22
CA PRO A 83 -7.00 7.36 1.42
C PRO A 83 -7.08 6.04 2.21
N TYR A 84 -8.28 5.69 2.67
CA TYR A 84 -8.58 4.40 3.31
C TYR A 84 -9.89 3.81 2.77
N LEU A 85 -10.04 2.51 2.95
CA LEU A 85 -11.18 1.73 2.54
C LEU A 85 -12.14 1.50 3.71
N THR A 86 -13.43 1.48 3.41
CA THR A 86 -14.45 1.01 4.35
C THR A 86 -14.72 -0.47 4.08
N THR A 87 -14.73 -1.29 5.13
CA THR A 87 -14.98 -2.74 5.02
C THR A 87 -16.29 -3.01 4.29
N GLY A 88 -16.26 -3.88 3.28
CA GLY A 88 -17.42 -4.25 2.47
C GLY A 88 -17.68 -3.36 1.25
N GLN A 89 -16.91 -2.29 1.05
CA GLN A 89 -17.01 -1.41 -0.14
C GLN A 89 -15.91 -1.67 -1.18
N SER A 90 -15.04 -2.66 -0.95
CA SER A 90 -13.93 -3.00 -1.82
C SER A 90 -13.72 -4.51 -1.88
N ALA A 91 -13.17 -4.97 -3.00
CA ALA A 91 -12.74 -6.36 -3.19
C ALA A 91 -11.42 -6.68 -2.46
N VAL A 92 -10.72 -5.65 -1.94
CA VAL A 92 -9.51 -5.82 -1.14
C VAL A 92 -9.84 -6.56 0.16
N HIS A 93 -9.12 -7.62 0.48
CA HIS A 93 -9.37 -8.44 1.65
C HIS A 93 -9.06 -7.67 2.96
N ALA A 94 -9.89 -7.86 3.99
CA ALA A 94 -9.77 -7.16 5.27
C ALA A 94 -8.44 -7.39 6.02
N SER A 95 -7.67 -8.42 5.64
CA SER A 95 -6.32 -8.64 6.20
C SER A 95 -5.29 -7.62 5.71
N VAL A 96 -5.56 -6.87 4.62
CA VAL A 96 -4.72 -5.76 4.17
C VAL A 96 -4.99 -4.55 5.08
N VAL A 97 -4.51 -4.64 6.32
CA VAL A 97 -4.82 -3.67 7.39
C VAL A 97 -4.44 -2.24 7.03
N ALA A 98 -3.39 -2.02 6.24
CA ALA A 98 -3.00 -0.70 5.75
C ALA A 98 -4.10 0.00 4.94
N ALA A 99 -4.96 -0.77 4.28
CA ALA A 99 -6.08 -0.24 3.52
C ALA A 99 -7.26 0.16 4.42
N TYR A 100 -7.44 -0.47 5.58
CA TYR A 100 -8.65 -0.33 6.40
C TYR A 100 -8.44 0.34 7.77
N GLN A 101 -7.23 0.24 8.32
CA GLN A 101 -6.90 0.64 9.71
C GLN A 101 -5.67 1.56 9.74
N PRO A 102 -5.72 2.72 9.06
CA PRO A 102 -4.56 3.57 8.83
C PRO A 102 -3.88 4.07 10.11
N PHE A 103 -4.56 4.16 11.26
CA PHE A 103 -3.94 4.62 12.52
C PHE A 103 -3.56 3.50 13.47
N SER A 104 -3.77 2.25 13.07
CA SER A 104 -3.37 1.14 13.92
C SER A 104 -1.85 1.14 14.15
N PRO A 105 -1.37 0.75 15.34
CA PRO A 105 0.06 0.63 15.62
C PRO A 105 0.80 -0.25 14.60
N GLN A 106 0.11 -1.25 14.05
CA GLN A 106 0.63 -2.13 13.01
C GLN A 106 0.90 -1.37 11.70
N VAL A 107 0.00 -0.47 11.29
CA VAL A 107 0.21 0.35 10.09
C VAL A 107 1.29 1.40 10.32
N GLU A 108 1.42 1.93 11.54
CA GLU A 108 2.54 2.82 11.85
C GLU A 108 3.89 2.10 11.76
N ALA A 109 3.99 0.86 12.22
CA ALA A 109 5.18 0.04 12.03
C ALA A 109 5.49 -0.22 10.53
N LEU A 110 4.45 -0.41 9.70
CA LEU A 110 4.59 -0.55 8.25
C LEU A 110 5.08 0.75 7.59
N ARG A 111 4.59 1.93 8.02
CA ARG A 111 5.09 3.23 7.55
C ARG A 111 6.54 3.45 7.94
N ALA A 112 6.93 3.10 9.17
CA ALA A 112 8.31 3.17 9.62
C ALA A 112 9.20 2.27 8.76
N LEU A 113 8.77 1.03 8.49
CA LEU A 113 9.47 0.12 7.58
C LEU A 113 9.58 0.69 6.17
N ARG A 114 8.50 1.21 5.60
CA ARG A 114 8.49 1.88 4.28
C ARG A 114 9.51 3.00 4.22
N SER A 115 9.54 3.92 5.20
CA SER A 115 10.50 5.02 5.23
C SER A 115 11.96 4.53 5.30
N GLN A 116 12.22 3.46 6.05
CA GLN A 116 13.55 2.84 6.10
C GLN A 116 13.94 2.20 4.76
N LEU A 117 13.00 1.56 4.07
CA LEU A 117 13.22 0.96 2.75
C LEU A 117 13.45 2.02 1.67
N MET A 118 12.72 3.15 1.73
CA MET A 118 12.97 4.29 0.84
C MET A 118 14.43 4.74 0.95
N LEU A 119 14.86 5.12 2.16
CA LEU A 119 16.20 5.64 2.40
C LEU A 119 17.32 4.64 2.05
N ARG A 120 17.11 3.34 2.29
CA ARG A 120 18.15 2.31 2.15
C ARG A 120 18.21 1.65 0.78
N TRP A 121 17.17 1.77 -0.02
CA TRP A 121 17.04 1.01 -1.27
C TRP A 121 16.48 1.83 -2.41
N PHE A 122 15.27 2.36 -2.27
CA PHE A 122 14.60 3.01 -3.40
C PHE A 122 15.19 4.40 -3.73
N ASP A 123 15.73 5.12 -2.73
CA ASP A 123 16.40 6.41 -2.92
C ASP A 123 17.91 6.28 -3.17
N SER A 124 18.51 5.10 -2.95
CA SER A 124 19.97 4.94 -3.06
C SER A 124 20.47 4.92 -4.50
N SER A 125 19.62 4.58 -5.47
CA SER A 125 19.92 4.68 -6.91
C SER A 125 18.62 4.66 -7.71
N ALA A 126 18.57 5.44 -8.80
CA ALA A 126 17.45 5.44 -9.75
C ALA A 126 17.19 4.05 -10.39
N GLU A 127 18.16 3.14 -10.33
CA GLU A 127 18.04 1.76 -10.84
C GLU A 127 17.37 0.80 -9.84
N GLN A 128 17.34 1.14 -8.54
CA GLN A 128 16.89 0.25 -7.47
C GLN A 128 15.38 0.37 -7.21
N LYS A 129 14.59 -0.12 -8.18
CA LYS A 129 13.13 -0.05 -8.12
C LYS A 129 12.45 -1.34 -7.67
N THR A 130 13.19 -2.45 -7.59
CA THR A 130 12.62 -3.77 -7.32
C THR A 130 13.15 -4.33 -6.00
N LEU A 131 12.27 -4.93 -5.21
CA LEU A 131 12.61 -5.57 -3.94
C LEU A 131 11.86 -6.90 -3.78
N ALA A 132 12.59 -7.99 -3.60
CA ALA A 132 11.99 -9.28 -3.31
C ALA A 132 11.71 -9.42 -1.81
N VAL A 133 10.51 -9.88 -1.45
CA VAL A 133 10.16 -10.20 -0.06
C VAL A 133 10.25 -11.71 0.11
N VAL A 134 11.22 -12.15 0.91
CA VAL A 134 11.64 -13.54 1.00
C VAL A 134 11.56 -14.04 2.43
N SER A 135 11.37 -15.35 2.62
CA SER A 135 11.56 -15.96 3.93
C SER A 135 11.73 -17.48 3.85
N PRO A 136 12.40 -18.12 4.83
CA PRO A 136 12.69 -19.55 4.75
C PRO A 136 11.43 -20.41 4.92
N GLY A 137 10.52 -20.11 5.84
CA GLY A 137 9.41 -21.00 6.23
C GLY A 137 8.07 -20.65 5.57
N ARG A 138 7.16 -21.63 5.42
CA ARG A 138 5.77 -21.35 5.03
C ARG A 138 5.05 -20.51 6.11
N ASN A 139 4.02 -19.76 5.71
CA ASN A 139 3.15 -19.00 6.62
C ASN A 139 3.89 -18.03 7.56
N GLU A 140 4.95 -17.39 7.04
CA GLU A 140 5.68 -16.34 7.73
C GLU A 140 5.15 -14.93 7.44
N GLY A 141 4.10 -14.83 6.61
CA GLY A 141 3.44 -13.57 6.27
C GLY A 141 4.11 -12.74 5.18
N ARG A 142 4.93 -13.32 4.29
CA ARG A 142 5.49 -12.62 3.11
C ARG A 142 4.41 -11.90 2.31
N SER A 143 3.39 -12.63 1.84
CA SER A 143 2.30 -12.07 1.04
C SER A 143 1.55 -10.95 1.77
N TRP A 144 1.38 -11.09 3.09
CA TRP A 144 0.75 -10.08 3.93
C TRP A 144 1.63 -8.82 4.05
N VAL A 145 2.94 -8.99 4.28
CA VAL A 145 3.90 -7.90 4.34
C VAL A 145 3.97 -7.18 2.99
N VAL A 146 4.04 -7.92 1.87
CA VAL A 146 4.05 -7.37 0.50
C VAL A 146 2.80 -6.54 0.24
N ALA A 147 1.62 -7.10 0.53
CA ALA A 147 0.36 -6.41 0.30
C ALA A 147 0.28 -5.10 1.10
N ASN A 148 0.57 -5.15 2.40
CA ASN A 148 0.49 -3.96 3.25
C ASN A 148 1.59 -2.95 2.96
N LEU A 149 2.80 -3.38 2.60
CA LEU A 149 3.85 -2.49 2.11
C LEU A 149 3.41 -1.78 0.85
N GLY A 150 2.83 -2.51 -0.12
CA GLY A 150 2.36 -1.91 -1.36
C GLY A 150 1.33 -0.82 -1.13
N VAL A 151 0.39 -1.02 -0.19
CA VAL A 151 -0.56 0.02 0.21
C VAL A 151 0.15 1.24 0.81
N VAL A 152 1.06 1.07 1.78
CA VAL A 152 1.69 2.23 2.41
C VAL A 152 2.63 2.98 1.46
N PHE A 153 3.23 2.32 0.46
CA PHE A 153 3.97 2.98 -0.62
C PHE A 153 3.02 3.76 -1.54
N SER A 154 1.92 3.16 -1.98
CA SER A 154 0.97 3.85 -2.85
C SER A 154 0.30 5.05 -2.16
N GLN A 155 0.03 4.97 -0.86
CA GLN A 155 -0.46 6.09 -0.04
C GLN A 155 0.55 7.23 0.10
N LEU A 156 1.83 7.00 -0.22
CA LEU A 156 2.85 8.06 -0.30
C LEU A 156 2.84 8.76 -1.68
N GLY A 157 2.05 8.25 -2.64
CA GLY A 157 2.01 8.71 -4.03
C GLY A 157 2.99 7.99 -4.95
N GLU A 158 3.70 6.97 -4.47
CA GLU A 158 4.61 6.17 -5.30
C GLU A 158 3.82 5.27 -6.24
N ARG A 159 4.15 5.27 -7.53
CA ARG A 159 3.58 4.30 -8.48
C ARG A 159 4.09 2.92 -8.10
N THR A 160 3.23 2.16 -7.44
CA THR A 160 3.59 0.93 -6.76
C THR A 160 3.02 -0.28 -7.49
N LEU A 161 3.89 -1.24 -7.80
CA LEU A 161 3.52 -2.53 -8.37
C LEU A 161 3.84 -3.66 -7.40
N ILE A 162 2.85 -4.50 -7.12
CA ILE A 162 3.05 -5.80 -6.50
C ILE A 162 3.08 -6.86 -7.60
N ILE A 163 4.10 -7.71 -7.61
CA ILE A 163 4.18 -8.88 -8.49
C ILE A 163 4.09 -10.13 -7.63
N ASP A 164 3.07 -10.96 -7.87
CA ASP A 164 2.96 -12.28 -7.25
C ASP A 164 3.86 -13.28 -7.99
N ALA A 165 5.11 -13.37 -7.56
CA ALA A 165 6.08 -14.33 -8.11
C ALA A 165 6.08 -15.66 -7.35
N ASP A 166 5.14 -15.87 -6.41
CA ASP A 166 4.82 -17.21 -5.90
C ASP A 166 3.92 -17.96 -6.90
N LEU A 167 4.57 -18.49 -7.94
CA LEU A 167 3.92 -19.33 -8.95
C LEU A 167 3.51 -20.71 -8.41
N ARG A 168 3.64 -20.99 -7.11
CA ARG A 168 3.28 -22.28 -6.48
C ARG A 168 2.01 -22.15 -5.65
N GLN A 169 1.89 -21.08 -4.86
CA GLN A 169 0.76 -20.79 -4.00
C GLN A 169 0.43 -19.29 -4.01
N PRO A 170 -0.03 -18.74 -5.15
CA PRO A 170 -0.26 -17.30 -5.29
C PRO A 170 -1.39 -16.82 -4.39
N ARG A 171 -1.26 -15.61 -3.85
CA ARG A 171 -2.19 -15.03 -2.86
C ARG A 171 -2.56 -13.58 -3.12
N GLN A 172 -1.77 -12.83 -3.88
CA GLN A 172 -1.99 -11.39 -4.04
C GLN A 172 -3.32 -11.09 -4.72
N HIS A 173 -3.73 -11.93 -5.67
CA HIS A 173 -5.03 -11.81 -6.32
C HIS A 173 -6.21 -11.90 -5.34
N GLN A 174 -6.11 -12.75 -4.31
CA GLN A 174 -7.12 -12.88 -3.26
C GLN A 174 -7.09 -11.70 -2.30
N LEU A 175 -5.90 -11.15 -2.03
CA LEU A 175 -5.72 -10.01 -1.14
C LEU A 175 -6.26 -8.71 -1.74
N PHE A 176 -6.19 -8.54 -3.07
CA PHE A 176 -6.63 -7.33 -3.75
C PHE A 176 -7.93 -7.48 -4.54
N GLY A 177 -8.47 -8.70 -4.65
CA GLY A 177 -9.70 -8.97 -5.39
C GLY A 177 -9.56 -8.79 -6.90
N VAL A 178 -8.39 -9.10 -7.46
CA VAL A 178 -8.10 -9.01 -8.90
C VAL A 178 -8.21 -10.39 -9.58
N ASP A 179 -8.40 -10.43 -10.90
CA ASP A 179 -8.52 -11.70 -11.64
C ASP A 179 -7.14 -12.39 -11.73
N ASN A 180 -7.12 -13.74 -11.68
CA ASN A 180 -5.87 -14.54 -11.72
C ASN A 180 -5.84 -15.55 -12.88
N LYS A 181 -6.66 -15.36 -13.93
CA LYS A 181 -6.68 -16.26 -15.09
C LYS A 181 -5.44 -16.07 -15.96
N ALA A 182 -5.02 -14.82 -16.12
CA ALA A 182 -3.78 -14.43 -16.78
C ALA A 182 -2.87 -13.70 -15.78
N GLY A 183 -1.56 -13.79 -15.98
CA GLY A 183 -0.58 -13.20 -15.08
C GLY A 183 0.85 -13.56 -15.45
N LEU A 184 1.76 -13.47 -14.48
CA LEU A 184 3.19 -13.68 -14.66
C LEU A 184 3.53 -15.01 -15.35
N SER A 185 2.91 -16.11 -14.93
CA SER A 185 3.13 -17.45 -15.52
C SER A 185 2.81 -17.51 -17.03
N ALA A 186 1.67 -16.95 -17.44
CA ALA A 186 1.25 -16.92 -18.83
C ALA A 186 2.23 -16.09 -19.68
N PHE A 187 2.62 -14.92 -19.17
CA PHE A 187 3.60 -14.05 -19.81
C PHE A 187 4.96 -14.73 -19.99
N LEU A 188 5.53 -15.31 -18.92
CA LEU A 188 6.83 -15.99 -18.97
C LEU A 188 6.83 -17.24 -19.87
N SER A 189 5.64 -17.82 -20.10
CA SER A 189 5.46 -18.93 -21.03
C SER A 189 5.29 -18.50 -22.50
N GLY A 190 5.25 -17.19 -22.79
CA GLY A 190 4.99 -16.65 -24.12
C GLY A 190 3.54 -16.77 -24.59
N ARG A 191 2.61 -17.02 -23.66
CA ARG A 191 1.17 -17.25 -23.93
C ARG A 191 0.27 -16.15 -23.37
N GLY A 192 0.85 -15.07 -22.84
CA GLY A 192 0.14 -13.96 -22.20
C GLY A 192 -0.01 -12.75 -23.11
N SER A 193 -1.06 -11.96 -22.85
CA SER A 193 -1.19 -10.58 -23.37
C SER A 193 -0.08 -9.69 -22.76
N PRO A 194 0.32 -8.59 -23.41
CA PRO A 194 1.15 -7.56 -22.78
C PRO A 194 0.46 -6.88 -21.59
N ASP A 195 -0.88 -6.83 -21.59
CA ASP A 195 -1.66 -6.18 -20.51
C ASP A 195 -2.05 -7.19 -19.43
N ILE A 196 -1.12 -7.44 -18.50
CA ILE A 196 -1.25 -8.39 -17.37
C ILE A 196 -1.25 -7.69 -16.01
N VAL A 197 -1.00 -6.37 -15.99
CA VAL A 197 -0.95 -5.57 -14.77
C VAL A 197 -2.33 -4.99 -14.50
N GLN A 198 -2.90 -5.29 -13.34
CA GLN A 198 -4.23 -4.84 -12.96
C GLN A 198 -4.13 -3.73 -11.92
N ARG A 199 -4.72 -2.56 -12.18
CA ARG A 199 -4.88 -1.52 -11.17
C ARG A 199 -5.84 -1.98 -10.08
N VAL A 200 -5.63 -1.52 -8.85
CA VAL A 200 -6.56 -1.73 -7.74
C VAL A 200 -7.44 -0.47 -7.62
N PRO A 201 -8.69 -0.45 -8.12
CA PRO A 201 -9.44 0.81 -8.24
C PRO A 201 -9.67 1.55 -6.92
N ALA A 202 -9.72 0.80 -5.82
CA ALA A 202 -9.93 1.35 -4.50
C ALA A 202 -8.67 2.01 -3.89
N LEU A 203 -7.48 1.72 -4.45
CA LEU A 203 -6.19 2.19 -3.93
C LEU A 203 -5.42 2.88 -5.05
N GLN A 204 -5.37 4.21 -4.98
CA GLN A 204 -4.63 5.02 -5.95
C GLN A 204 -3.16 4.60 -5.99
N ASP A 205 -2.58 4.65 -7.19
CA ASP A 205 -1.17 4.37 -7.47
C ASP A 205 -0.71 2.94 -7.10
N LEU A 206 -1.66 2.02 -6.85
CA LEU A 206 -1.38 0.61 -6.62
C LEU A 206 -1.83 -0.26 -7.79
N SER A 207 -0.91 -1.07 -8.29
CA SER A 207 -1.16 -2.10 -9.30
C SER A 207 -0.66 -3.47 -8.83
N VAL A 208 -1.27 -4.52 -9.36
CA VAL A 208 -0.92 -5.91 -9.07
C VAL A 208 -0.74 -6.66 -10.39
N LEU A 209 0.42 -7.31 -10.53
CA LEU A 209 0.63 -8.37 -11.50
C LEU A 209 0.42 -9.72 -10.78
N PRO A 210 -0.73 -10.37 -10.97
CA PRO A 210 -0.99 -11.66 -10.35
C PRO A 210 -0.14 -12.77 -10.98
N ALA A 211 -0.01 -13.90 -10.30
CA ALA A 211 0.79 -15.03 -10.77
C ALA A 211 0.21 -15.68 -12.03
N GLY A 212 -1.11 -15.64 -12.19
CA GLY A 212 -1.85 -16.42 -13.19
C GLY A 212 -2.08 -17.87 -12.75
N THR A 213 -2.38 -18.71 -13.74
CA THR A 213 -2.55 -20.16 -13.54
C THR A 213 -1.24 -20.80 -13.10
N VAL A 214 -1.27 -21.61 -12.03
CA VAL A 214 -0.09 -22.31 -11.50
C VAL A 214 0.52 -23.20 -12.60
N PRO A 215 1.76 -22.92 -13.05
CA PRO A 215 2.40 -23.71 -14.10
C PRO A 215 3.01 -25.00 -13.54
N PRO A 216 3.24 -26.03 -14.39
CA PRO A 216 3.92 -27.26 -13.96
C PRO A 216 5.42 -27.06 -13.68
N ASN A 217 6.01 -25.98 -14.21
CA ASN A 217 7.44 -25.68 -14.17
C ASN A 217 7.77 -24.23 -13.70
N PRO A 218 7.41 -23.84 -12.46
CA PRO A 218 7.63 -22.48 -11.94
C PRO A 218 9.07 -21.97 -12.04
N GLN A 219 10.03 -22.79 -11.61
CA GLN A 219 11.42 -22.39 -11.46
C GLN A 219 12.07 -22.11 -12.82
N GLU A 220 11.78 -22.94 -13.82
CA GLU A 220 12.26 -22.78 -15.18
C GLU A 220 11.72 -21.51 -15.83
N LEU A 221 10.47 -21.14 -15.53
CA LEU A 221 9.89 -19.89 -16.04
C LEU A 221 10.59 -18.66 -15.43
N LEU A 222 10.80 -18.66 -14.11
CA LEU A 222 11.45 -17.56 -13.39
C LEU A 222 12.94 -17.41 -13.76
N ALA A 223 13.60 -18.50 -14.17
CA ALA A 223 14.99 -18.46 -14.60
C ALA A 223 15.19 -17.82 -15.99
N ARG A 224 14.14 -17.73 -16.83
CA ARG A 224 14.24 -17.23 -18.20
C ARG A 224 14.66 -15.75 -18.27
N PRO A 225 15.35 -15.34 -19.35
CA PRO A 225 15.66 -13.92 -19.61
C PRO A 225 14.41 -13.03 -19.64
N ALA A 226 13.27 -13.58 -20.09
CA ALA A 226 12.00 -12.86 -20.15
C ALA A 226 11.57 -12.25 -18.80
N PHE A 227 11.91 -12.88 -17.67
CA PHE A 227 11.56 -12.31 -16.37
C PHE A 227 12.39 -11.06 -16.05
N ALA A 228 13.69 -11.08 -16.33
CA ALA A 228 14.55 -9.90 -16.17
C ALA A 228 14.14 -8.76 -17.11
N GLN A 229 13.76 -9.10 -18.35
CA GLN A 229 13.26 -8.12 -19.33
C GLN A 229 11.95 -7.47 -18.87
N LEU A 230 11.03 -8.26 -18.32
CA LEU A 230 9.78 -7.75 -17.75
C LEU A 230 10.04 -6.77 -16.60
N LEU A 231 10.92 -7.13 -15.65
CA LEU A 231 11.25 -6.24 -14.53
C LEU A 231 11.89 -4.93 -15.01
N ALA A 232 12.78 -4.99 -16.00
CA ALA A 232 13.40 -3.79 -16.58
C ALA A 232 12.38 -2.89 -17.29
N GLN A 233 11.42 -3.47 -18.00
CA GLN A 233 10.33 -2.72 -18.64
C GLN A 233 9.46 -2.01 -17.57
N LEU A 234 9.00 -2.77 -16.57
CA LEU A 234 8.13 -2.26 -15.52
C LEU A 234 8.83 -1.20 -14.64
N ALA A 235 10.15 -1.28 -14.47
CA ALA A 235 10.93 -0.27 -13.75
C ALA A 235 10.86 1.12 -14.41
N SER A 236 10.46 1.24 -15.68
CA SER A 236 10.23 2.54 -16.31
C SER A 236 8.86 3.16 -15.94
N GLU A 237 7.90 2.33 -15.57
CA GLU A 237 6.49 2.71 -15.33
C GLU A 237 6.17 2.88 -13.84
N PHE A 238 6.92 2.18 -12.98
CA PHE A 238 6.73 2.16 -11.54
C PHE A 238 7.95 2.72 -10.80
N ASP A 239 7.71 3.28 -9.63
CA ASP A 239 8.73 3.80 -8.71
C ASP A 239 9.14 2.71 -7.72
N VAL A 240 8.17 1.88 -7.30
CA VAL A 240 8.36 0.77 -6.36
C VAL A 240 7.76 -0.52 -6.92
N ILE A 241 8.56 -1.59 -7.00
CA ILE A 241 8.15 -2.93 -7.40
C ILE A 241 8.46 -3.92 -6.28
N LEU A 242 7.42 -4.52 -5.70
CA LEU A 242 7.54 -5.52 -4.63
C LEU A 242 7.24 -6.91 -5.19
N LEU A 243 8.17 -7.86 -5.03
CA LEU A 243 7.99 -9.24 -5.47
C LEU A 243 7.63 -10.12 -4.28
N ASP A 244 6.43 -10.73 -4.31
CA ASP A 244 6.08 -11.82 -3.39
C ASP A 244 6.74 -13.12 -3.85
N THR A 245 7.22 -13.94 -2.91
CA THR A 245 8.02 -15.14 -3.22
C THR A 245 7.54 -16.36 -2.44
N PRO A 246 7.77 -17.59 -2.98
CA PRO A 246 7.46 -18.81 -2.25
C PRO A 246 8.43 -19.06 -1.09
N ALA A 247 8.10 -20.02 -0.24
CA ALA A 247 8.94 -20.41 0.89
C ALA A 247 10.31 -20.98 0.46
N GLY A 248 11.39 -20.31 0.86
CA GLY A 248 12.75 -20.62 0.42
C GLY A 248 13.32 -21.95 0.91
N SER A 249 12.84 -22.48 2.05
CA SER A 249 13.28 -23.80 2.55
C SER A 249 12.77 -24.97 1.72
N LEU A 250 11.74 -24.75 0.89
CA LEU A 250 11.11 -25.80 0.09
C LEU A 250 11.44 -25.66 -1.38
N PHE A 251 11.74 -24.45 -1.84
CA PHE A 251 11.90 -24.16 -3.25
C PHE A 251 12.98 -23.10 -3.49
N ALA A 252 13.74 -23.27 -4.57
CA ALA A 252 14.81 -22.35 -4.96
C ALA A 252 14.31 -21.10 -5.73
N ASP A 253 13.01 -21.03 -6.03
CA ASP A 253 12.40 -19.91 -6.76
C ASP A 253 12.68 -18.56 -6.07
N GLY A 254 12.57 -18.51 -4.73
CA GLY A 254 12.81 -17.30 -3.95
C GLY A 254 14.24 -16.74 -4.09
N GLN A 255 15.24 -17.62 -4.21
CA GLN A 255 16.63 -17.23 -4.50
C GLN A 255 16.75 -16.64 -5.91
N THR A 256 16.14 -17.29 -6.91
CA THR A 256 16.15 -16.80 -8.30
C THR A 256 15.51 -15.42 -8.39
N ILE A 257 14.35 -15.24 -7.74
CA ILE A 257 13.63 -13.97 -7.72
C ILE A 257 14.45 -12.88 -7.03
N ALA A 258 15.06 -13.17 -5.88
CA ALA A 258 15.89 -12.21 -5.14
C ALA A 258 17.10 -11.74 -5.95
N VAL A 259 17.77 -12.64 -6.68
CA VAL A 259 18.89 -12.27 -7.55
C VAL A 259 18.42 -11.40 -8.71
N ARG A 260 17.25 -11.69 -9.31
CA ARG A 260 16.68 -10.86 -10.39
C ARG A 260 16.22 -9.48 -9.91
N ALA A 261 15.80 -9.37 -8.65
CA ALA A 261 15.47 -8.10 -8.01
C ALA A 261 16.70 -7.30 -7.56
N SER A 262 17.88 -7.93 -7.51
CA SER A 262 19.11 -7.41 -6.89
C SER A 262 19.01 -7.13 -5.37
N GLY A 263 17.81 -7.06 -4.80
CA GLY A 263 17.57 -6.76 -3.39
C GLY A 263 16.53 -7.69 -2.77
N ALA A 264 16.72 -7.99 -1.48
CA ALA A 264 15.82 -8.82 -0.71
C ALA A 264 15.55 -8.25 0.69
N LEU A 265 14.28 -8.33 1.10
CA LEU A 265 13.79 -8.11 2.45
C LEU A 265 13.41 -9.45 3.08
N MET A 266 14.11 -9.82 4.15
CA MET A 266 13.81 -11.07 4.87
C MET A 266 12.61 -10.88 5.80
N VAL A 267 11.58 -11.71 5.69
CA VAL A 267 10.51 -11.79 6.69
C VAL A 267 10.82 -12.96 7.63
N ALA A 268 10.56 -12.81 8.92
CA ALA A 268 10.64 -13.88 9.90
C ALA A 268 9.42 -13.79 10.81
N ARG A 269 8.75 -14.91 11.05
CA ARG A 269 7.59 -14.93 11.95
C ARG A 269 8.00 -15.12 13.40
N LEU A 270 7.51 -14.24 14.26
CA LEU A 270 7.69 -14.31 15.70
C LEU A 270 7.18 -15.67 16.24
N HIS A 271 7.96 -16.28 17.13
CA HIS A 271 7.71 -17.59 17.75
C HIS A 271 7.63 -18.79 16.79
N MET A 272 7.85 -18.61 15.48
CA MET A 272 7.80 -19.70 14.50
C MET A 272 9.08 -19.84 13.67
N ALA A 273 9.69 -18.72 13.27
CA ALA A 273 10.90 -18.74 12.47
C ALA A 273 12.08 -19.27 13.28
N ARG A 274 12.84 -20.19 12.69
CA ARG A 274 14.06 -20.72 13.30
C ARG A 274 15.25 -19.86 12.88
N LEU A 275 15.93 -19.25 13.85
CA LEU A 275 17.02 -18.30 13.59
C LEU A 275 18.14 -18.88 12.73
N ASN A 276 18.48 -20.17 12.91
CA ASN A 276 19.47 -20.85 12.08
C ASN A 276 19.05 -20.90 10.60
N LEU A 277 17.77 -21.18 10.30
CA LEU A 277 17.24 -21.19 8.94
C LEU A 277 17.20 -19.78 8.32
N VAL A 278 16.84 -18.78 9.12
CA VAL A 278 16.85 -17.38 8.67
C VAL A 278 18.28 -16.94 8.30
N ARG A 279 19.27 -17.28 9.14
CA ARG A 279 20.69 -16.99 8.88
C ARG A 279 21.21 -17.72 7.65
N SER A 280 21.00 -19.04 7.57
CA SER A 280 21.49 -19.82 6.43
C SER A 280 20.85 -19.38 5.11
N TYR A 281 19.58 -19.01 5.13
CA TYR A 281 18.89 -18.49 3.95
C TYR A 281 19.41 -17.10 3.56
N ALA A 282 19.64 -16.19 4.51
CA ALA A 282 20.26 -14.90 4.23
C ALA A 282 21.66 -15.04 3.64
N ASP A 283 22.48 -15.96 4.15
CA ASP A 283 23.83 -16.20 3.65
C ASP A 283 23.82 -16.79 2.24
N MET A 284 22.89 -17.73 1.96
CA MET A 284 22.67 -18.27 0.62
C MET A 284 22.30 -17.16 -0.39
N LEU A 285 21.39 -16.25 -0.02
CA LEU A 285 21.00 -15.13 -0.88
C LEU A 285 22.17 -14.17 -1.16
N ARG A 286 22.98 -13.85 -0.15
CA ARG A 286 24.17 -13.02 -0.33
C ARG A 286 25.20 -13.68 -1.25
N GLN A 287 25.46 -14.97 -1.06
CA GLN A 287 26.38 -15.74 -1.92
C GLN A 287 25.88 -15.82 -3.36
N ALA A 288 24.56 -15.82 -3.57
CA ALA A 288 23.94 -15.79 -4.88
C ALA A 288 23.99 -14.41 -5.57
N GLY A 289 24.43 -13.37 -4.86
CA GLY A 289 24.56 -12.00 -5.38
C GLY A 289 23.38 -11.07 -5.10
N ALA A 290 22.44 -11.45 -4.23
CA ALA A 290 21.36 -10.56 -3.80
C ALA A 290 21.78 -9.72 -2.59
N THR A 291 21.48 -8.41 -2.61
CA THR A 291 21.70 -7.53 -1.47
C THR A 291 20.60 -7.71 -0.43
N MET A 292 20.98 -8.09 0.79
CA MET A 292 20.04 -8.12 1.92
C MET A 292 19.83 -6.71 2.47
N VAL A 293 18.69 -6.09 2.14
CA VAL A 293 18.34 -4.72 2.55
C VAL A 293 18.01 -4.64 4.04
N GLY A 294 17.41 -5.71 4.58
CA GLY A 294 17.06 -5.79 5.99
C GLY A 294 16.21 -7.03 6.31
N SER A 295 15.60 -6.99 7.49
CA SER A 295 14.70 -8.03 7.97
C SER A 295 13.50 -7.45 8.73
N VAL A 296 12.35 -8.12 8.64
CA VAL A 296 11.10 -7.80 9.33
C VAL A 296 10.72 -8.97 10.23
N LEU A 297 10.45 -8.67 11.50
CA LEU A 297 9.83 -9.61 12.42
C LEU A 297 8.33 -9.40 12.39
N ASN A 298 7.58 -10.43 12.02
CA ASN A 298 6.14 -10.38 11.79
C ASN A 298 5.38 -11.35 12.70
N GLU A 299 4.18 -11.00 13.13
CA GLU A 299 3.33 -11.88 13.95
C GLU A 299 2.22 -12.56 13.14
N LYS A 300 1.88 -12.00 11.97
CA LYS A 300 0.77 -12.48 11.13
C LYS A 300 1.20 -13.58 10.15
N PRO A 301 0.33 -14.56 9.84
CA PRO A 301 0.60 -15.58 8.81
C PRO A 301 0.55 -15.06 7.36
#